data_AF-A0A3N9NLR2-F1
#
_entry.id   AF-A0A3N9NLR2-F1
#
_cell.length_a   1.000
_cell.length_b   1.000
_cell.length_c   1.000
_cell.angle_alpha   90.00
_cell.angle_beta   90.00
_cell.angle_gamma   90.00
#
_symmetry.space_group_name_H-M   'P 1'
#
loop_
_entity.id
_entity.type
_entity.pdbx_description
1 polymer ?
#
loop_
_entity_poly.entity_id
_entity_poly.type
_entity_poly.pdbx_seq_one_letter_code
_entity_poly.pdbx_strand_id
1 'polypeptide(L)'
;MKNLFLLFTLTILMPFSLAFSQTLEDYILEVRGDTLVIKDYYDMGNEPNSLYQVLTLDTDDLPEDRVYELKANGYYPLSSNPTTLRNTVIVGADNTILVNNDNTESKPPLICGAFLEGGGYNTGTIIFSHNLTVKNCNIVPAAGNDYLGWTFFGANADGKKLTVENCLFEHTKWTFMAGNFRTNCSWHIKDCYFVNLSGYQYCRRNGGVFDNFEHQDTLLVENSTHIMGQGMMYRLRTYPFNRVIFNHNTFINVSNLVIMDLGSQSAMSVTNNIFVNCNVQPYGPVNADHGEEDIDKLPIGIINVYPDSTIIIDRKMYVDKNVVYWDP
;
A
#
# COMPACT_ATOMS: atom_id res chain seq x y z
N MET A 1 14.01 33.02 -47.46
CA MET A 1 15.02 32.09 -46.88
C MET A 1 14.67 31.62 -45.46
N LYS A 2 14.35 32.51 -44.50
CA LYS A 2 13.93 32.09 -43.13
C LYS A 2 12.77 31.08 -43.11
N ASN A 3 11.72 31.28 -43.91
CA ASN A 3 10.56 30.38 -43.96
C ASN A 3 10.89 29.01 -44.58
N LEU A 4 11.88 28.94 -45.47
CA LEU A 4 12.32 27.69 -46.09
C LEU A 4 13.18 26.87 -45.13
N PHE A 5 14.01 27.55 -44.33
CA PHE A 5 14.81 26.94 -43.27
C PHE A 5 13.92 26.37 -42.16
N LEU A 6 12.91 27.11 -41.72
CA LEU A 6 11.93 26.64 -40.72
C LEU A 6 11.17 25.39 -41.20
N LEU A 7 10.76 25.38 -42.48
CA LEU A 7 10.06 24.23 -43.06
C LEU A 7 10.96 22.99 -43.10
N PHE A 8 12.23 23.14 -43.48
CA PHE A 8 13.23 22.06 -43.44
C PHE A 8 13.53 21.58 -42.03
N THR A 9 13.65 22.49 -41.05
CA THR A 9 13.85 22.13 -39.65
C THR A 9 12.64 21.37 -39.10
N LEU A 10 11.40 21.78 -39.41
CA LEU A 10 10.18 21.06 -39.02
C LEU A 10 10.04 19.68 -39.69
N THR A 11 10.40 19.55 -40.97
CA THR A 11 10.34 18.26 -41.69
C THR A 11 11.43 17.28 -41.27
N ILE A 12 12.56 17.76 -40.72
CA ILE A 12 13.59 16.90 -40.13
C ILE A 12 13.23 16.53 -38.69
N LEU A 13 12.76 17.49 -37.89
CA LEU A 13 12.50 17.27 -36.47
C LEU A 13 11.25 16.41 -36.22
N MET A 14 10.16 16.57 -36.98
CA MET A 14 8.93 15.80 -36.78
C MET A 14 9.09 14.28 -36.92
N PRO A 15 9.71 13.74 -37.99
CA PRO A 15 9.95 12.30 -38.09
C PRO A 15 10.99 11.80 -37.09
N PHE A 16 11.96 12.62 -36.69
CA PHE A 16 12.86 12.30 -35.58
C PHE A 16 12.09 12.13 -34.27
N SER A 17 11.19 13.06 -33.91
CA SER A 17 10.39 12.93 -32.69
C SER A 17 9.46 11.72 -32.67
N LEU A 18 8.95 11.27 -33.82
CA LEU A 18 8.14 10.03 -33.91
C LEU A 18 8.99 8.77 -33.77
N ALA A 19 10.20 8.75 -34.34
CA ALA A 19 11.12 7.61 -34.25
C ALA A 19 11.70 7.39 -32.85
N PHE A 20 11.68 8.42 -31.99
CA PHE A 20 12.11 8.35 -30.59
C PHE A 20 10.94 8.45 -29.59
N SER A 21 9.69 8.42 -30.08
CA SER A 21 8.53 8.40 -29.18
C SER A 21 8.41 7.03 -28.56
N GLN A 22 8.52 6.96 -27.24
CA GLN A 22 8.14 5.76 -26.50
C GLN A 22 6.62 5.59 -26.59
N THR A 23 6.20 4.37 -26.87
CA THR A 23 4.80 3.96 -26.97
C THR A 23 4.49 2.92 -25.90
N LEU A 24 3.20 2.67 -25.68
CA LEU A 24 2.74 1.67 -24.73
C LEU A 24 3.35 0.27 -25.01
N GLU A 25 3.46 -0.12 -26.28
CA GLU A 25 4.02 -1.40 -26.73
C GLU A 25 5.49 -1.62 -26.34
N ASP A 26 6.24 -0.53 -26.11
CA ASP A 26 7.64 -0.64 -25.68
C ASP A 26 7.76 -1.28 -24.29
N TYR A 27 6.70 -1.25 -23.49
CA TYR A 27 6.69 -1.72 -22.10
C TYR A 27 5.87 -3.00 -21.88
N ILE A 28 5.22 -3.49 -22.93
CA ILE A 28 4.37 -4.70 -22.88
C ILE A 28 5.10 -5.85 -23.56
N LEU A 29 5.11 -7.01 -22.89
CA LEU A 29 5.63 -8.25 -23.44
C LEU A 29 4.59 -8.96 -24.33
N GLU A 30 3.34 -8.97 -23.89
CA GLU A 30 2.22 -9.62 -24.56
C GLU A 30 0.88 -8.98 -24.17
N VAL A 31 -0.07 -8.96 -25.11
CA VAL A 31 -1.47 -8.58 -24.86
C VAL A 31 -2.35 -9.82 -24.91
N ARG A 32 -3.11 -10.07 -23.84
CA ARG A 32 -4.05 -11.21 -23.72
C ARG A 32 -5.45 -10.69 -23.38
N GLY A 33 -6.21 -10.35 -24.41
CA GLY A 33 -7.50 -9.66 -24.25
C GLY A 33 -7.29 -8.33 -23.52
N ASP A 34 -7.95 -8.16 -22.37
CA ASP A 34 -7.85 -6.96 -21.54
C ASP A 34 -6.59 -6.92 -20.66
N THR A 35 -5.81 -8.00 -20.63
CA THR A 35 -4.59 -8.11 -19.82
C THR A 35 -3.35 -7.68 -20.60
N LEU A 36 -2.55 -6.80 -20.01
CA LEU A 36 -1.23 -6.41 -20.51
C LEU A 36 -0.16 -7.07 -19.63
N VAL A 37 0.66 -7.93 -20.23
CA VAL A 37 1.80 -8.56 -19.54
C VAL A 37 2.97 -7.59 -19.60
N ILE A 38 3.46 -7.13 -18.45
CA ILE A 38 4.41 -6.04 -18.34
C ILE A 38 5.85 -6.56 -18.38
N LYS A 39 6.69 -5.95 -19.24
CA LYS A 39 8.13 -6.19 -19.25
C LYS A 39 8.74 -5.84 -17.89
N ASP A 40 9.52 -6.74 -17.31
CA ASP A 40 10.29 -6.44 -16.10
C ASP A 40 11.56 -5.62 -16.41
N TYR A 41 12.30 -5.24 -15.37
CA TYR A 41 13.56 -4.49 -15.50
C TYR A 41 14.57 -5.12 -16.48
N TYR A 42 14.64 -6.45 -16.54
CA TYR A 42 15.59 -7.16 -17.39
C TYR A 42 15.12 -7.24 -18.84
N ASP A 43 13.81 -7.45 -19.05
CA ASP A 43 13.19 -7.37 -20.38
C ASP A 43 13.36 -5.96 -20.98
N MET A 44 13.41 -4.93 -20.13
CA MET A 44 13.67 -3.54 -20.51
C MET A 44 15.15 -3.20 -20.72
N GLY A 45 16.07 -4.18 -20.63
CA GLY A 45 17.49 -3.94 -20.82
C GLY A 45 18.18 -3.23 -19.65
N ASN A 46 17.71 -3.44 -18.43
CA ASN A 46 18.15 -2.78 -17.19
C ASN A 46 17.68 -1.32 -17.05
N GLU A 47 16.55 -0.99 -17.67
CA GLU A 47 15.88 0.30 -17.51
C GLU A 47 14.68 0.18 -16.55
N PRO A 48 14.56 1.05 -15.54
CA PRO A 48 13.47 0.99 -14.57
C PRO A 48 12.14 1.49 -15.17
N ASN A 49 11.10 1.46 -14.34
CA ASN A 49 9.87 2.23 -14.54
C ASN A 49 8.88 1.70 -15.59
N SER A 50 8.98 0.43 -16.04
CA SER A 50 8.03 -0.15 -16.99
C SER A 50 6.58 -0.11 -16.51
N LEU A 51 6.33 -0.49 -15.25
CA LEU A 51 4.99 -0.44 -14.65
C LEU A 51 4.44 0.99 -14.60
N TYR A 52 5.26 1.98 -14.25
CA TYR A 52 4.87 3.38 -14.28
C TYR A 52 4.45 3.82 -15.69
N GLN A 53 5.26 3.46 -16.68
CA GLN A 53 5.04 3.90 -18.06
C GLN A 53 3.75 3.30 -18.61
N VAL A 54 3.51 2.01 -18.37
CA VAL A 54 2.24 1.37 -18.79
C VAL A 54 1.04 2.03 -18.12
N LEU A 55 1.07 2.29 -16.81
CA LEU A 55 -0.02 2.96 -16.10
C LEU A 55 -0.28 4.40 -16.58
N THR A 56 0.72 5.02 -17.22
CA THR A 56 0.64 6.42 -17.69
C THR A 56 0.27 6.51 -19.17
N LEU A 57 0.77 5.60 -20.00
CA LEU A 57 0.60 5.60 -21.46
C LEU A 57 -0.63 4.82 -21.93
N ASP A 58 -1.19 3.94 -21.09
CA ASP A 58 -2.43 3.22 -21.40
C ASP A 58 -3.63 4.17 -21.30
N THR A 59 -3.84 4.99 -22.34
CA THR A 59 -4.84 6.08 -22.40
C THR A 59 -5.94 5.90 -23.45
N ASP A 60 -5.81 4.95 -24.38
CA ASP A 60 -6.71 4.79 -25.55
C ASP A 60 -7.42 3.42 -25.54
N ASP A 61 -8.72 3.39 -25.89
CA ASP A 61 -9.59 2.19 -26.03
C ASP A 61 -9.53 1.16 -24.88
N LEU A 62 -10.18 1.49 -23.76
CA LEU A 62 -9.86 0.86 -22.47
C LEU A 62 -11.03 0.10 -21.84
N PRO A 63 -10.85 -1.16 -21.47
CA PRO A 63 -11.77 -1.87 -20.57
C PRO A 63 -11.78 -1.18 -19.19
N GLU A 64 -12.94 -1.19 -18.53
CA GLU A 64 -13.14 -0.53 -17.22
C GLU A 64 -12.18 -1.09 -16.16
N ASP A 65 -11.90 -2.40 -16.20
CA ASP A 65 -11.06 -3.12 -15.24
C ASP A 65 -9.77 -3.65 -15.90
N ARG A 66 -8.92 -2.75 -16.39
CA ARG A 66 -7.64 -3.12 -17.01
C ARG A 66 -6.77 -3.92 -16.04
N VAL A 67 -6.22 -5.03 -16.53
CA VAL A 67 -5.29 -5.90 -15.80
C VAL A 67 -3.86 -5.70 -16.30
N TYR A 68 -2.96 -5.35 -15.40
CA TYR A 68 -1.52 -5.30 -15.63
C TYR A 68 -0.89 -6.49 -14.92
N GLU A 69 -0.53 -7.52 -15.69
CA GLU A 69 0.09 -8.73 -15.17
C GLU A 69 1.60 -8.59 -15.10
N LEU A 70 2.15 -8.83 -13.92
CA LEU A 70 3.58 -8.82 -13.62
C LEU A 70 4.11 -10.26 -13.66
N LYS A 71 5.22 -10.48 -14.35
CA LYS A 71 5.86 -11.80 -14.49
C LYS A 71 6.27 -12.34 -13.12
N ALA A 72 6.19 -13.65 -12.95
CA ALA A 72 6.76 -14.29 -11.77
C ALA A 72 8.28 -14.04 -11.69
N ASN A 73 8.79 -13.78 -10.49
CA ASN A 73 10.14 -13.26 -10.20
C ASN A 73 10.50 -11.92 -10.88
N GLY A 74 9.53 -11.23 -11.49
CA GLY A 74 9.79 -9.96 -12.16
C GLY A 74 10.22 -8.89 -11.16
N TYR A 75 11.17 -8.06 -11.59
CA TYR A 75 11.65 -6.90 -10.83
C TYR A 75 11.12 -5.61 -11.45
N TYR A 76 10.33 -4.85 -10.69
CA TYR A 76 9.63 -3.64 -11.15
C TYR A 76 10.01 -2.42 -10.29
N PRO A 77 11.22 -1.87 -10.47
CA PRO A 77 11.65 -0.66 -9.78
C PRO A 77 10.96 0.58 -10.36
N LEU A 78 10.37 1.38 -9.47
CA LEU A 78 9.66 2.61 -9.80
C LEU A 78 10.57 3.81 -9.53
N SER A 79 10.99 4.49 -10.60
CA SER A 79 11.74 5.75 -10.50
C SER A 79 10.83 6.97 -10.38
N SER A 80 9.54 6.79 -10.66
CA SER A 80 8.48 7.80 -10.49
C SER A 80 7.24 7.14 -9.89
N ASN A 81 6.42 7.93 -9.18
CA ASN A 81 5.20 7.45 -8.55
C ASN A 81 4.08 7.40 -9.59
N PRO A 82 3.54 6.23 -9.96
CA PRO A 82 2.41 6.18 -10.89
C PRO A 82 1.14 6.69 -10.20
N THR A 83 0.28 7.33 -10.99
CA THR A 83 -1.09 7.66 -10.58
C THR A 83 -2.08 6.90 -11.45
N THR A 84 -2.98 6.12 -10.86
CA THR A 84 -3.96 5.34 -11.64
C THR A 84 -4.92 6.28 -12.40
N LEU A 85 -5.03 6.09 -13.72
CA LEU A 85 -5.94 6.87 -14.57
C LEU A 85 -7.35 6.27 -14.71
N ARG A 86 -7.56 5.06 -14.15
CA ARG A 86 -8.78 4.25 -14.26
C ARG A 86 -8.83 3.18 -13.16
N ASN A 87 -9.94 2.44 -13.04
CA ASN A 87 -9.93 1.25 -12.18
C ASN A 87 -8.87 0.27 -12.69
N THR A 88 -7.99 -0.15 -11.78
CA THR A 88 -6.74 -0.80 -12.14
C THR A 88 -6.55 -2.06 -11.31
N VAL A 89 -6.18 -3.15 -11.98
CA VAL A 89 -5.72 -4.38 -11.33
C VAL A 89 -4.24 -4.59 -11.68
N ILE A 90 -3.38 -4.65 -10.67
CA ILE A 90 -1.98 -5.08 -10.79
C ILE A 90 -1.89 -6.46 -10.18
N VAL A 91 -1.41 -7.46 -10.92
CA VAL A 91 -1.42 -8.85 -10.47
C VAL A 91 -0.14 -9.58 -10.83
N GLY A 92 0.45 -10.30 -9.89
CA GLY A 92 1.50 -11.27 -10.20
C GLY A 92 0.95 -12.49 -10.95
N ALA A 93 1.69 -12.95 -11.95
CA ALA A 93 1.29 -14.04 -12.86
C ALA A 93 1.01 -15.37 -12.13
N ASP A 94 1.74 -15.63 -11.04
CA ASP A 94 1.45 -16.77 -10.16
C ASP A 94 0.38 -16.38 -9.13
N ASN A 95 -0.74 -17.11 -9.14
CA ASN A 95 -1.85 -16.91 -8.21
C ASN A 95 -1.86 -17.87 -7.03
N THR A 96 -0.81 -18.67 -6.86
CA THR A 96 -0.64 -19.55 -5.71
C THR A 96 -0.56 -18.71 -4.43
N ILE A 97 -1.29 -19.14 -3.40
CA ILE A 97 -1.24 -18.51 -2.07
C ILE A 97 0.22 -18.51 -1.60
N LEU A 98 0.72 -17.37 -1.12
CA LEU A 98 2.14 -17.15 -0.84
C LEU A 98 2.78 -18.25 0.04
N VAL A 99 2.09 -18.67 1.11
CA VAL A 99 2.59 -19.72 2.03
C VAL A 99 2.58 -21.13 1.45
N ASN A 100 1.86 -21.34 0.35
CA ASN A 100 1.81 -22.63 -0.35
C ASN A 100 2.69 -22.62 -1.61
N ASN A 101 3.38 -21.51 -1.90
CA ASN A 101 4.19 -21.37 -3.09
C ASN A 101 5.62 -21.88 -2.86
N ASP A 102 5.76 -23.20 -3.00
CA ASP A 102 7.04 -23.89 -2.90
C ASP A 102 7.87 -23.82 -4.19
N ASN A 103 7.34 -23.23 -5.27
CA ASN A 103 8.05 -23.10 -6.54
C ASN A 103 9.08 -21.96 -6.46
N THR A 104 10.37 -22.28 -6.58
CA THR A 104 11.45 -21.28 -6.55
C THR A 104 11.49 -20.43 -7.81
N GLU A 105 11.01 -20.97 -8.93
CA GLU A 105 10.96 -20.29 -10.22
C GLU A 105 9.68 -19.48 -10.41
N SER A 106 8.89 -19.28 -9.36
CA SER A 106 7.60 -18.60 -9.46
C SER A 106 7.30 -17.73 -8.24
N LYS A 107 8.27 -16.96 -7.77
CA LYS A 107 8.05 -16.03 -6.65
C LYS A 107 7.21 -14.83 -7.08
N PRO A 108 6.47 -14.20 -6.14
CA PRO A 108 5.72 -12.99 -6.44
C PRO A 108 6.65 -11.90 -7.00
N PRO A 109 6.23 -11.16 -8.04
CA PRO A 109 7.01 -10.03 -8.56
C PRO A 109 7.25 -8.98 -7.49
N LEU A 110 8.45 -8.40 -7.52
CA LEU A 110 8.85 -7.33 -6.62
C LEU A 110 8.50 -5.97 -7.24
N ILE A 111 7.66 -5.20 -6.53
CA ILE A 111 7.42 -3.79 -6.79
C ILE A 111 8.12 -2.98 -5.70
N CYS A 112 9.05 -2.12 -6.10
CA CYS A 112 9.81 -1.30 -5.17
C CYS A 112 10.16 0.06 -5.76
N GLY A 113 10.85 0.88 -4.98
CA GLY A 113 11.46 2.11 -5.45
C GLY A 113 12.74 1.89 -6.28
N ALA A 114 13.17 2.94 -6.99
CA ALA A 114 14.42 2.96 -7.74
C ALA A 114 15.35 4.06 -7.22
N PHE A 115 16.66 3.76 -7.22
CA PHE A 115 17.70 4.76 -7.10
C PHE A 115 18.13 5.19 -8.50
N LEU A 116 18.25 6.49 -8.73
CA LEU A 116 18.65 7.06 -10.03
C LEU A 116 20.09 7.56 -9.98
N GLU A 117 20.82 7.32 -11.06
CA GLU A 117 22.16 7.88 -11.25
C GLU A 117 22.07 9.42 -11.19
N GLY A 118 22.95 10.05 -10.39
CA GLY A 118 22.86 11.49 -10.09
C GLY A 118 22.22 11.84 -8.74
N GLY A 119 21.86 10.84 -7.92
CA GLY A 119 21.48 11.03 -6.51
C GLY A 119 19.99 11.21 -6.24
N GLY A 120 19.15 11.06 -7.27
CA GLY A 120 17.70 10.99 -7.10
C GLY A 120 17.25 9.62 -6.58
N TYR A 121 16.15 9.58 -5.85
CA TYR A 121 15.53 8.31 -5.44
C TYR A 121 14.01 8.45 -5.39
N ASN A 122 13.34 7.33 -5.62
CA ASN A 122 11.91 7.15 -5.44
C ASN A 122 11.69 5.86 -4.66
N THR A 123 10.78 5.84 -3.69
CA THR A 123 10.56 4.67 -2.81
C THR A 123 9.38 3.80 -3.23
N GLY A 124 8.82 4.04 -4.42
CA GLY A 124 7.85 3.20 -5.10
C GLY A 124 6.38 3.51 -4.82
N THR A 125 6.06 4.70 -4.29
CA THR A 125 4.67 5.02 -3.94
C THR A 125 3.74 4.93 -5.16
N ILE A 126 2.65 4.18 -5.04
CA ILE A 126 1.55 4.14 -6.00
C ILE A 126 0.41 5.03 -5.49
N ILE A 127 0.02 6.00 -6.31
CA ILE A 127 -1.06 6.92 -6.04
C ILE A 127 -2.32 6.42 -6.75
N PHE A 128 -3.41 6.20 -6.03
CA PHE A 128 -4.66 5.75 -6.65
C PHE A 128 -5.69 6.89 -6.68
N SER A 129 -6.03 7.33 -7.90
CA SER A 129 -7.16 8.26 -8.14
C SER A 129 -8.46 7.51 -8.48
N HIS A 130 -8.38 6.19 -8.63
CA HIS A 130 -9.45 5.28 -9.01
C HIS A 130 -9.39 4.03 -8.12
N ASN A 131 -10.31 3.09 -8.29
CA ASN A 131 -10.21 1.84 -7.54
C ASN A 131 -8.96 1.08 -7.97
N LEU A 132 -8.17 0.64 -7.00
CA LEU A 132 -6.93 -0.09 -7.23
C LEU A 132 -7.01 -1.44 -6.53
N THR A 133 -6.72 -2.50 -7.28
CA THR A 133 -6.51 -3.84 -6.74
C THR A 133 -5.07 -4.26 -7.03
N VAL A 134 -4.34 -4.73 -6.01
CA VAL A 134 -3.00 -5.30 -6.16
C VAL A 134 -3.00 -6.71 -5.59
N LYS A 135 -2.57 -7.69 -6.38
CA LYS A 135 -2.60 -9.11 -5.98
C LYS A 135 -1.31 -9.84 -6.27
N ASN A 136 -0.96 -10.80 -5.41
CA ASN A 136 0.15 -11.73 -5.65
C ASN A 136 1.51 -11.04 -5.86
N CYS A 137 1.75 -9.91 -5.20
CA CYS A 137 2.99 -9.13 -5.36
C CYS A 137 3.80 -9.09 -4.06
N ASN A 138 5.11 -8.91 -4.18
CA ASN A 138 5.97 -8.46 -3.10
C ASN A 138 6.13 -6.94 -3.20
N ILE A 139 5.86 -6.23 -2.10
CA ILE A 139 5.87 -4.79 -2.01
C ILE A 139 6.91 -4.36 -0.99
N VAL A 140 7.94 -3.68 -1.49
CA VAL A 140 9.04 -3.17 -0.68
C VAL A 140 9.18 -1.67 -0.96
N PRO A 141 8.63 -0.78 -0.11
CA PRO A 141 8.81 0.66 -0.22
C PRO A 141 10.24 1.04 0.14
N ALA A 142 11.20 0.72 -0.73
CA ALA A 142 12.60 1.03 -0.55
C ALA A 142 13.25 1.32 -1.89
N ALA A 143 14.31 2.11 -1.86
CA ALA A 143 15.27 2.28 -2.94
C ALA A 143 16.67 1.86 -2.45
N GLY A 144 17.63 1.78 -3.37
CA GLY A 144 19.04 1.57 -2.99
C GLY A 144 19.56 2.67 -2.03
N ASN A 145 20.68 2.42 -1.35
CA ASN A 145 21.33 3.33 -0.38
C ASN A 145 20.48 3.67 0.88
N ASP A 146 19.91 2.66 1.54
CA ASP A 146 19.20 2.78 2.84
C ASP A 146 17.95 3.68 2.84
N TYR A 147 17.39 3.98 1.66
CA TYR A 147 16.18 4.79 1.55
C TYR A 147 14.91 3.96 1.67
N LEU A 148 14.25 4.06 2.83
CA LEU A 148 12.90 3.52 3.05
C LEU A 148 11.82 4.56 2.75
N GLY A 149 10.70 4.11 2.18
CA GLY A 149 9.55 4.90 1.78
C GLY A 149 8.63 5.25 2.93
N TRP A 150 8.08 6.46 2.86
CA TRP A 150 7.16 7.01 3.86
C TRP A 150 5.80 6.28 3.82
N THR A 151 5.18 6.22 2.65
CA THR A 151 3.95 5.46 2.38
C THR A 151 4.04 4.81 1.01
N PHE A 152 3.51 3.59 0.86
CA PHE A 152 3.50 2.93 -0.45
C PHE A 152 2.21 3.20 -1.22
N PHE A 153 1.05 3.14 -0.57
CA PHE A 153 -0.23 3.46 -1.20
C PHE A 153 -0.82 4.75 -0.63
N GLY A 154 -1.24 5.65 -1.52
CA GLY A 154 -1.90 6.90 -1.17
C GLY A 154 -3.10 7.19 -2.07
N ALA A 155 -4.21 7.63 -1.47
CA ALA A 155 -5.40 8.05 -2.20
C ALA A 155 -5.20 9.45 -2.82
N ASN A 156 -5.70 9.66 -4.03
CA ASN A 156 -5.73 10.98 -4.67
C ASN A 156 -7.14 11.45 -5.08
N ALA A 157 -8.17 10.65 -4.78
CA ALA A 157 -9.57 11.06 -4.90
C ALA A 157 -10.39 10.48 -3.74
N ASP A 158 -11.49 11.15 -3.40
CA ASP A 158 -12.44 10.67 -2.39
C ASP A 158 -13.23 9.46 -2.88
N GLY A 159 -13.72 8.65 -1.94
CA GLY A 159 -14.64 7.54 -2.26
C GLY A 159 -14.01 6.39 -3.03
N LYS A 160 -12.67 6.28 -3.05
CA LYS A 160 -11.94 5.24 -3.79
C LYS A 160 -11.60 4.05 -2.93
N LYS A 161 -11.46 2.89 -3.56
CA LYS A 161 -11.16 1.64 -2.88
C LYS A 161 -9.77 1.12 -3.27
N LEU A 162 -8.94 0.84 -2.26
CA LEU A 162 -7.75 0.01 -2.39
C LEU A 162 -8.07 -1.42 -1.91
N THR A 163 -7.73 -2.41 -2.73
CA THR A 163 -7.70 -3.83 -2.32
C THR A 163 -6.29 -4.37 -2.50
N VAL A 164 -5.71 -4.93 -1.45
CA VAL A 164 -4.50 -5.74 -1.55
C VAL A 164 -4.84 -7.16 -1.13
N GLU A 165 -4.43 -8.14 -1.93
CA GLU A 165 -4.79 -9.55 -1.72
C GLU A 165 -3.61 -10.48 -2.01
N ASN A 166 -3.29 -11.39 -1.10
CA ASN A 166 -2.19 -12.35 -1.28
C ASN A 166 -0.85 -11.65 -1.62
N CYS A 167 -0.58 -10.52 -0.96
CA CYS A 167 0.66 -9.75 -1.13
C CYS A 167 1.59 -9.91 0.07
N LEU A 168 2.90 -9.90 -0.21
CA LEU A 168 3.96 -9.81 0.78
C LEU A 168 4.41 -8.35 0.90
N PHE A 169 4.56 -7.87 2.12
CA PHE A 169 4.98 -6.52 2.45
C PHE A 169 6.18 -6.56 3.38
N GLU A 170 7.29 -5.97 2.95
CA GLU A 170 8.54 -6.01 3.70
C GLU A 170 9.13 -4.61 3.81
N HIS A 171 9.50 -4.23 5.04
CA HIS A 171 10.16 -2.97 5.38
C HIS A 171 9.32 -1.72 5.03
N THR A 172 9.25 -0.74 5.93
CA THR A 172 8.69 0.58 5.60
C THR A 172 9.26 1.61 6.55
N LYS A 173 9.38 2.85 6.10
CA LYS A 173 9.85 3.94 6.96
C LYS A 173 8.77 4.38 7.94
N TRP A 174 7.50 4.37 7.53
CA TRP A 174 6.39 4.85 8.36
C TRP A 174 5.19 3.91 8.32
N THR A 175 4.52 3.76 7.17
CA THR A 175 3.37 2.85 7.00
C THR A 175 3.25 2.39 5.54
N PHE A 176 2.55 1.30 5.23
CA PHE A 176 2.29 0.94 3.82
C PHE A 176 1.15 1.77 3.22
N MET A 177 0.13 2.08 4.01
CA MET A 177 -1.07 2.79 3.58
C MET A 177 -1.33 3.98 4.50
N ALA A 178 -1.79 5.09 3.93
CA ALA A 178 -2.22 6.25 4.70
C ALA A 178 -3.57 6.79 4.20
N GLY A 179 -4.51 6.94 5.12
CA GLY A 179 -5.81 7.59 4.91
C GLY A 179 -5.70 9.10 5.06
N ASN A 180 -4.85 9.75 4.26
CA ASN A 180 -4.60 11.19 4.33
C ASN A 180 -5.14 11.94 3.10
N PHE A 181 -5.51 13.21 3.31
CA PHE A 181 -5.94 14.18 2.28
C PHE A 181 -7.22 13.84 1.50
N ARG A 182 -7.75 12.63 1.62
CA ARG A 182 -8.97 12.16 0.94
C ARG A 182 -9.87 11.44 1.92
N THR A 183 -11.17 11.57 1.69
CA THR A 183 -12.23 11.09 2.58
C THR A 183 -13.01 9.92 1.97
N ASN A 184 -13.72 9.19 2.82
CA ASN A 184 -14.64 8.11 2.44
C ASN A 184 -13.97 7.00 1.58
N CYS A 185 -12.66 6.81 1.69
CA CYS A 185 -11.98 5.73 0.98
C CYS A 185 -12.15 4.40 1.71
N SER A 186 -12.10 3.30 0.96
CA SER A 186 -12.16 1.93 1.47
C SER A 186 -10.81 1.23 1.32
N TRP A 187 -10.41 0.51 2.35
CA TRP A 187 -9.09 -0.12 2.47
C TRP A 187 -9.29 -1.59 2.82
N HIS A 188 -9.05 -2.46 1.84
CA HIS A 188 -9.27 -3.90 1.96
C HIS A 188 -7.92 -4.62 1.90
N ILE A 189 -7.58 -5.32 2.97
CA ILE A 189 -6.34 -6.09 3.14
C ILE A 189 -6.75 -7.53 3.39
N LYS A 190 -6.39 -8.45 2.48
CA LYS A 190 -6.83 -9.85 2.53
C LYS A 190 -5.68 -10.79 2.25
N ASP A 191 -5.56 -11.87 3.02
CA ASP A 191 -4.59 -12.94 2.73
C ASP A 191 -3.13 -12.43 2.64
N CYS A 192 -2.82 -11.30 3.29
CA CYS A 192 -1.53 -10.63 3.14
C CYS A 192 -0.53 -11.02 4.24
N TYR A 193 0.75 -10.84 3.94
CA TYR A 193 1.85 -11.04 4.88
C TYR A 193 2.61 -9.73 5.05
N PHE A 194 2.77 -9.28 6.29
CA PHE A 194 3.57 -8.12 6.65
C PHE A 194 4.70 -8.58 7.56
N VAL A 195 5.95 -8.41 7.13
CA VAL A 195 7.12 -8.91 7.86
C VAL A 195 8.19 -7.83 8.01
N ASN A 196 8.96 -7.92 9.09
CA ASN A 196 10.12 -7.05 9.36
C ASN A 196 9.77 -5.54 9.37
N LEU A 197 8.72 -5.17 10.10
CA LEU A 197 8.26 -3.78 10.19
C LEU A 197 9.00 -3.01 11.29
N SER A 198 10.28 -2.75 11.06
CA SER A 198 11.17 -2.07 12.02
C SER A 198 11.17 -0.53 11.94
N GLY A 199 10.45 0.07 10.98
CA GLY A 199 10.30 1.52 10.90
C GLY A 199 11.61 2.32 10.76
N TYR A 200 11.50 3.65 10.87
CA TYR A 200 12.66 4.53 10.96
C TYR A 200 13.18 4.61 12.41
N GLN A 201 14.49 4.45 12.60
CA GLN A 201 15.15 4.35 13.91
C GLN A 201 14.89 5.52 14.89
N TYR A 202 14.44 6.67 14.40
CA TYR A 202 14.21 7.87 15.22
C TYR A 202 12.80 7.98 15.79
N CYS A 203 11.86 7.14 15.36
CA CYS A 203 10.48 7.21 15.84
C CYS A 203 9.90 5.81 16.10
N ARG A 204 9.68 5.49 17.39
CA ARG A 204 9.10 4.21 17.84
C ARG A 204 7.69 3.89 17.30
N ARG A 205 7.01 4.85 16.68
CA ARG A 205 5.68 4.70 16.08
C ARG A 205 5.74 4.14 14.66
N ASN A 206 6.88 4.31 14.01
CA ASN A 206 7.08 3.99 12.61
C ASN A 206 7.24 2.48 12.39
N GLY A 207 6.86 2.02 11.19
CA GLY A 207 6.86 0.59 10.86
C GLY A 207 5.49 -0.02 11.11
N GLY A 208 4.45 0.53 10.48
CA GLY A 208 3.07 0.06 10.57
C GLY A 208 2.47 -0.32 9.22
N VAL A 209 1.19 -0.66 9.23
CA VAL A 209 0.41 -1.02 8.04
C VAL A 209 -0.47 0.13 7.58
N PHE A 210 -1.16 0.78 8.51
CA PHE A 210 -2.11 1.85 8.23
C PHE A 210 -1.98 3.04 9.18
N ASP A 211 -2.08 4.27 8.66
CA ASP A 211 -2.23 5.50 9.46
C ASP A 211 -3.34 6.40 8.90
N ASN A 212 -4.36 6.67 9.72
CA ASN A 212 -5.53 7.44 9.32
C ASN A 212 -5.42 8.92 9.72
N PHE A 213 -5.82 9.83 8.82
CA PHE A 213 -5.82 11.27 9.07
C PHE A 213 -7.14 11.96 8.72
N GLU A 214 -8.13 11.20 8.22
CA GLU A 214 -9.39 11.74 7.71
C GLU A 214 -10.53 10.73 7.91
N HIS A 215 -11.79 11.18 7.80
CA HIS A 215 -12.93 10.26 7.85
C HIS A 215 -12.91 9.30 6.65
N GLN A 216 -12.97 8.00 6.90
CA GLN A 216 -12.89 6.94 5.88
C GLN A 216 -14.16 6.10 5.86
N ASP A 217 -14.36 5.32 4.80
CA ASP A 217 -15.53 4.46 4.71
C ASP A 217 -15.29 3.12 5.43
N THR A 218 -14.49 2.24 4.85
CA THR A 218 -14.30 0.88 5.37
C THR A 218 -12.82 0.55 5.53
N LEU A 219 -12.43 0.01 6.68
CA LEU A 219 -11.19 -0.75 6.86
C LEU A 219 -11.54 -2.23 7.07
N LEU A 220 -11.14 -3.07 6.14
CA LEU A 220 -11.26 -4.53 6.24
C LEU A 220 -9.86 -5.14 6.23
N VAL A 221 -9.53 -5.86 7.29
CA VAL A 221 -8.30 -6.65 7.40
C VAL A 221 -8.71 -8.08 7.72
N GLU A 222 -8.53 -8.97 6.76
CA GLU A 222 -8.95 -10.36 6.88
C GLU A 222 -7.84 -11.35 6.50
N ASN A 223 -7.75 -12.44 7.27
CA ASN A 223 -6.85 -13.56 7.00
C ASN A 223 -5.38 -13.14 6.75
N SER A 224 -4.92 -12.07 7.40
CA SER A 224 -3.60 -11.50 7.16
C SER A 224 -2.66 -11.75 8.35
N THR A 225 -1.38 -11.95 8.05
CA THR A 225 -0.35 -12.28 9.03
C THR A 225 0.66 -11.15 9.16
N HIS A 226 0.98 -10.78 10.40
CA HIS A 226 1.90 -9.68 10.75
C HIS A 226 2.98 -10.21 11.69
N ILE A 227 4.25 -10.10 11.30
CA ILE A 227 5.37 -10.68 12.05
C ILE A 227 6.47 -9.65 12.23
N MET A 228 6.98 -9.54 13.47
CA MET A 228 8.07 -8.63 13.85
C MET A 228 7.74 -7.18 13.53
N GLY A 229 6.72 -6.65 14.22
CA GLY A 229 6.28 -5.26 14.10
C GLY A 229 6.80 -4.41 15.24
N GLN A 230 7.70 -3.46 14.96
CA GLN A 230 8.16 -2.51 15.97
C GLN A 230 7.16 -1.36 16.17
N GLY A 231 6.59 -0.86 15.07
CA GLY A 231 5.71 0.31 15.04
C GLY A 231 4.28 0.03 15.47
N MET A 232 3.43 1.06 15.35
CA MET A 232 1.98 0.92 15.54
C MET A 232 1.36 0.40 14.24
N MET A 233 0.73 -0.78 14.28
CA MET A 233 0.29 -1.47 13.04
C MET A 233 -0.88 -0.75 12.37
N TYR A 234 -1.97 -0.53 13.09
CA TYR A 234 -3.17 0.16 12.58
C TYR A 234 -3.49 1.36 13.45
N ARG A 235 -3.21 2.55 12.93
CA ARG A 235 -3.45 3.83 13.60
C ARG A 235 -4.74 4.45 13.06
N LEU A 236 -5.81 4.33 13.82
CA LEU A 236 -7.13 4.87 13.49
C LEU A 236 -7.30 6.31 14.01
N ARG A 237 -6.59 6.66 15.09
CA ARG A 237 -6.56 8.00 15.72
C ARG A 237 -7.97 8.48 16.12
N THR A 238 -8.22 9.79 16.00
CA THR A 238 -9.53 10.43 16.22
C THR A 238 -10.39 10.51 14.95
N TYR A 239 -10.02 9.79 13.89
CA TYR A 239 -10.67 9.88 12.59
C TYR A 239 -11.51 8.61 12.34
N PRO A 240 -12.85 8.69 12.37
CA PRO A 240 -13.68 7.50 12.28
C PRO A 240 -13.66 6.87 10.90
N PHE A 241 -13.88 5.56 10.87
CA PHE A 241 -14.39 4.83 9.73
C PHE A 241 -15.89 4.60 9.91
N ASN A 242 -16.67 4.54 8.82
CA ASN A 242 -18.03 4.00 8.86
C ASN A 242 -18.03 2.53 9.31
N ARG A 243 -16.99 1.77 8.97
CA ARG A 243 -16.85 0.36 9.35
C ARG A 243 -15.40 -0.07 9.49
N VAL A 244 -15.05 -0.73 10.60
CA VAL A 244 -13.75 -1.39 10.81
C VAL A 244 -13.93 -2.88 11.09
N ILE A 245 -13.20 -3.74 10.39
CA ILE A 245 -13.24 -5.20 10.54
C ILE A 245 -11.82 -5.73 10.59
N PHE A 246 -11.50 -6.42 11.69
CA PHE A 246 -10.31 -7.26 11.85
C PHE A 246 -10.77 -8.69 12.09
N ASN A 247 -10.63 -9.57 11.10
CA ASN A 247 -11.12 -10.94 11.17
C ASN A 247 -10.06 -11.97 10.76
N HIS A 248 -9.88 -13.05 11.51
CA HIS A 248 -8.97 -14.14 11.14
C HIS A 248 -7.49 -13.72 10.93
N ASN A 249 -7.02 -12.64 11.56
CA ASN A 249 -5.64 -12.20 11.41
C ASN A 249 -4.72 -12.85 12.46
N THR A 250 -3.44 -12.98 12.10
CA THR A 250 -2.39 -13.43 13.01
C THR A 250 -1.37 -12.32 13.22
N PHE A 251 -1.07 -11.98 14.47
CA PHE A 251 -0.07 -11.00 14.86
C PHE A 251 0.97 -11.69 15.74
N ILE A 252 2.25 -11.55 15.41
CA ILE A 252 3.36 -12.20 16.11
C ILE A 252 4.48 -11.19 16.36
N ASN A 253 4.92 -11.09 17.61
CA ASN A 253 6.02 -10.22 18.04
C ASN A 253 5.79 -8.76 17.59
N VAL A 254 4.64 -8.20 17.96
CA VAL A 254 4.31 -6.79 17.70
C VAL A 254 4.49 -6.00 19.00
N SER A 255 5.57 -5.22 19.08
CA SER A 255 5.97 -4.59 20.34
C SER A 255 5.12 -3.40 20.75
N ASN A 256 4.55 -2.69 19.78
CA ASN A 256 3.70 -1.52 20.02
C ASN A 256 2.22 -1.87 19.77
N LEU A 257 1.34 -0.87 19.77
CA LEU A 257 -0.10 -1.08 19.63
C LEU A 257 -0.44 -1.73 18.29
N VAL A 258 -1.12 -2.87 18.35
CA VAL A 258 -1.64 -3.54 17.14
C VAL A 258 -2.77 -2.70 16.53
N ILE A 259 -3.72 -2.26 17.35
CA ILE A 259 -4.81 -1.37 16.94
C ILE A 259 -4.83 -0.19 17.89
N MET A 260 -4.54 0.99 17.35
CA MET A 260 -4.58 2.26 18.06
C MET A 260 -5.81 3.05 17.62
N ASP A 261 -6.78 3.15 18.52
CA ASP A 261 -7.94 4.04 18.42
C ASP A 261 -7.90 5.04 19.59
N LEU A 262 -8.29 6.29 19.32
CA LEU A 262 -8.42 7.34 20.34
C LEU A 262 -9.89 7.53 20.75
N GLY A 263 -10.68 6.47 20.62
CA GLY A 263 -12.09 6.40 20.99
C GLY A 263 -13.05 7.14 20.08
N SER A 264 -12.71 7.24 18.80
CA SER A 264 -13.60 7.82 17.77
C SER A 264 -14.33 6.76 16.95
N GLN A 265 -13.91 5.49 16.99
CA GLN A 265 -14.63 4.45 16.25
C GLN A 265 -16.00 4.15 16.87
N SER A 266 -17.00 3.88 16.03
CA SER A 266 -18.37 3.56 16.44
C SER A 266 -18.87 2.22 15.90
N ALA A 267 -18.28 1.66 14.84
CA ALA A 267 -18.70 0.41 14.22
C ALA A 267 -17.52 -0.51 13.89
N MET A 268 -16.98 -1.18 14.91
CA MET A 268 -15.77 -1.99 14.79
C MET A 268 -16.00 -3.44 15.25
N SER A 269 -15.46 -4.39 14.48
CA SER A 269 -15.45 -5.80 14.83
C SER A 269 -14.02 -6.34 14.83
N VAL A 270 -13.63 -6.99 15.93
CA VAL A 270 -12.33 -7.65 16.08
C VAL A 270 -12.61 -9.10 16.47
N THR A 271 -12.55 -10.02 15.51
CA THR A 271 -12.98 -11.40 15.71
C THR A 271 -12.01 -12.44 15.18
N ASN A 272 -11.91 -13.58 15.85
CA ASN A 272 -11.13 -14.73 15.37
C ASN A 272 -9.63 -14.45 15.10
N ASN A 273 -9.04 -13.44 15.77
CA ASN A 273 -7.63 -13.11 15.58
C ASN A 273 -6.73 -13.84 16.59
N ILE A 274 -5.48 -14.09 16.21
CA ILE A 274 -4.43 -14.66 17.05
C ILE A 274 -3.37 -13.59 17.31
N PHE A 275 -3.05 -13.35 18.58
CA PHE A 275 -2.02 -12.42 19.02
C PHE A 275 -0.96 -13.19 19.83
N VAL A 276 0.28 -13.25 19.34
CA VAL A 276 1.41 -13.92 19.99
C VAL A 276 2.48 -12.89 20.32
N ASN A 277 2.81 -12.70 21.60
CA ASN A 277 3.80 -11.71 22.05
C ASN A 277 3.51 -10.31 21.50
N CYS A 278 2.23 -9.94 21.50
CA CYS A 278 1.77 -8.64 21.02
C CYS A 278 1.30 -7.77 22.18
N ASN A 279 1.54 -6.48 22.04
CA ASN A 279 0.98 -5.50 22.96
C ASN A 279 -0.49 -5.21 22.63
N VAL A 280 -1.37 -6.06 23.16
CA VAL A 280 -2.84 -5.94 23.03
C VAL A 280 -3.48 -5.17 24.19
N GLN A 281 -2.71 -4.91 25.25
CA GLN A 281 -3.19 -4.15 26.40
C GLN A 281 -2.96 -2.66 26.14
N PRO A 282 -3.90 -1.79 26.54
CA PRO A 282 -3.60 -0.38 26.65
C PRO A 282 -2.43 -0.19 27.62
N TYR A 283 -1.41 0.57 27.21
CA TYR A 283 -0.32 0.94 28.10
C TYR A 283 -0.07 2.44 28.05
N GLY A 284 0.33 2.99 29.21
CA GLY A 284 0.84 4.33 29.56
C GLY A 284 0.06 5.60 29.16
N PRO A 285 0.29 6.73 29.84
CA PRO A 285 -0.26 8.03 29.48
C PRO A 285 0.52 8.78 28.37
N VAL A 286 1.74 8.34 28.02
CA VAL A 286 2.66 9.01 27.07
C VAL A 286 3.20 8.01 26.04
N ASN A 287 2.34 7.58 25.12
CA ASN A 287 2.69 6.56 24.11
C ASN A 287 2.68 7.02 22.66
N ALA A 288 2.28 8.27 22.43
CA ALA A 288 2.25 8.90 21.12
C ALA A 288 2.90 10.29 21.19
N ASP A 289 3.00 10.98 20.06
CA ASP A 289 3.47 12.37 20.03
C ASP A 289 2.43 13.30 20.68
N HIS A 290 2.86 14.48 21.13
CA HIS A 290 1.95 15.50 21.64
C HIS A 290 0.87 15.84 20.58
N GLY A 291 -0.39 15.56 20.90
CA GLY A 291 -1.53 15.71 19.98
C GLY A 291 -2.01 14.41 19.31
N GLU A 292 -1.29 13.30 19.49
CA GLU A 292 -1.71 11.94 19.13
C GLU A 292 -2.00 11.08 20.37
N GLU A 293 -1.88 11.69 21.54
CA GLU A 293 -2.25 11.09 22.81
C GLU A 293 -3.74 11.26 23.02
N ASP A 294 -4.27 10.34 23.82
CA ASP A 294 -5.55 10.49 24.45
C ASP A 294 -5.71 11.88 25.12
N ILE A 295 -6.87 12.52 24.96
CA ILE A 295 -7.13 13.89 25.48
C ILE A 295 -7.00 13.94 27.01
N ASP A 296 -7.38 12.86 27.69
CA ASP A 296 -7.34 12.70 29.13
C ASP A 296 -6.07 11.96 29.61
N LYS A 297 -5.12 11.70 28.70
CA LYS A 297 -3.90 10.91 28.94
C LYS A 297 -4.19 9.50 29.47
N LEU A 298 -5.32 8.92 29.07
CA LEU A 298 -5.64 7.53 29.38
C LEU A 298 -4.83 6.57 28.49
N PRO A 299 -4.58 5.33 28.95
CA PRO A 299 -3.95 4.29 28.13
C PRO A 299 -4.67 4.13 26.78
N ILE A 300 -3.94 4.05 25.66
CA ILE A 300 -4.52 3.95 24.30
C ILE A 300 -4.49 2.52 23.75
N GLY A 301 -5.45 2.15 22.90
CA GLY A 301 -5.55 0.79 22.32
C GLY A 301 -7.00 0.40 21.98
N ILE A 302 -7.28 -0.91 21.90
CA ILE A 302 -8.61 -1.49 21.57
C ILE A 302 -9.75 -1.00 22.50
N ILE A 303 -9.44 -0.33 23.62
CA ILE A 303 -10.35 -0.12 24.75
C ILE A 303 -10.77 1.35 24.94
N ASN A 304 -10.23 2.32 24.20
CA ASN A 304 -10.66 3.71 24.42
C ASN A 304 -11.99 3.95 23.71
N VAL A 305 -13.03 4.23 24.48
CA VAL A 305 -14.36 4.59 23.97
C VAL A 305 -14.77 5.88 24.68
N TYR A 306 -14.68 7.01 23.99
CA TYR A 306 -15.15 8.29 24.53
C TYR A 306 -16.63 8.51 24.28
N PRO A 307 -17.40 9.10 25.19
CA PRO A 307 -18.65 9.72 24.80
C PRO A 307 -18.35 10.94 23.91
N ASP A 308 -18.48 10.78 22.59
CA ASP A 308 -18.40 11.89 21.63
C ASP A 308 -19.81 12.38 21.32
N SER A 309 -20.15 13.59 21.76
CA SER A 309 -21.45 14.22 21.54
C SER A 309 -21.76 14.53 20.07
N THR A 310 -20.76 14.46 19.18
CA THR A 310 -20.95 14.63 17.73
C THR A 310 -21.30 13.31 17.03
N ILE A 311 -21.08 12.16 17.69
CA ILE A 311 -21.47 10.83 17.20
C ILE A 311 -22.87 10.53 17.76
N ILE A 312 -23.89 10.85 16.96
CA ILE A 312 -25.32 10.67 17.29
C ILE A 312 -25.80 9.24 16.98
N ILE A 313 -24.92 8.24 17.07
CA ILE A 313 -25.24 6.84 16.75
C ILE A 313 -24.73 5.90 17.85
N ASP A 314 -25.43 4.78 18.05
CA ASP A 314 -25.01 3.71 18.95
C ASP A 314 -23.61 3.21 18.58
N ARG A 315 -22.68 3.26 19.53
CA ARG A 315 -21.36 2.64 19.37
C ARG A 315 -21.48 1.14 19.56
N LYS A 316 -21.13 0.39 18.52
CA LYS A 316 -21.17 -1.07 18.45
C LYS A 316 -19.76 -1.60 18.22
N MET A 317 -19.08 -1.87 19.33
CA MET A 317 -17.81 -2.59 19.38
C MET A 317 -18.13 -4.08 19.59
N TYR A 318 -17.74 -4.93 18.65
CA TYR A 318 -17.90 -6.39 18.79
C TYR A 318 -16.54 -7.07 18.79
N VAL A 319 -16.17 -7.65 19.92
CA VAL A 319 -14.89 -8.34 20.13
C VAL A 319 -15.19 -9.76 20.60
N ASP A 320 -14.83 -10.77 19.81
CA ASP A 320 -15.15 -12.18 20.11
C ASP A 320 -14.11 -13.15 19.54
N LYS A 321 -13.92 -14.31 20.19
CA LYS A 321 -13.07 -15.42 19.71
C LYS A 321 -11.62 -15.03 19.35
N ASN A 322 -11.05 -14.03 19.99
CA ASN A 322 -9.64 -13.69 19.83
C ASN A 322 -8.79 -14.48 20.82
N VAL A 323 -7.62 -14.96 20.37
CA VAL A 323 -6.64 -15.66 21.21
C VAL A 323 -5.46 -14.72 21.47
N VAL A 324 -5.09 -14.57 22.73
CA VAL A 324 -3.87 -13.85 23.14
C VAL A 324 -2.97 -14.85 23.85
N TYR A 325 -1.76 -15.03 23.33
CA TYR A 325 -0.72 -15.88 23.88
C TYR A 325 0.54 -15.04 24.12
N TRP A 326 1.19 -15.26 25.26
CA TRP A 326 2.45 -14.67 25.61
C TRP A 326 3.42 -15.80 25.96
N ASP A 327 4.48 -15.92 25.17
CA ASP A 327 5.59 -16.84 25.42
C ASP A 327 6.55 -16.16 26.42
N PRO A 328 6.71 -16.71 27.64
CA PRO A 328 7.44 -16.06 28.74
C PRO A 328 8.97 -16.01 28.56
#